data_AF-A0A7W0YS91-F1
#
_entry.id   AF-A0A7W0YS91-F1
#
_cell.length_a   1.000
_cell.length_b   1.000
_cell.length_c   1.000
_cell.angle_alpha   90.00
_cell.angle_beta   90.00
_cell.angle_gamma   90.00
#
_symmetry.space_group_name_H-M   'P 1'
#
loop_
_entity.id
_entity.type
_entity.pdbx_description
1 polymer ?
#
loop_
_entity_poly.entity_id
_entity_poly.type
_entity_poly.pdbx_seq_one_letter_code
_entity_poly.pdbx_strand_id
1 'polypeptide(L)' 'MNEPNWDSLAHVSLVAAIESEFGITLDAADELRMTSFQATQLLLEEKGL' A
#
# COMPACT_ATOMS: atom_id res chain seq x y z
N MET A 1 -4.88 17.12 18.12
CA MET A 1 -4.76 15.76 17.58
C MET A 1 -4.60 15.90 16.08
N ASN A 2 -3.36 15.87 15.55
CA ASN A 2 -3.14 15.74 14.11
C ASN A 2 -3.07 14.24 13.85
N GLU A 3 -4.22 13.60 13.67
CA GLU A 3 -4.22 12.31 12.99
C GLU A 3 -3.65 12.58 11.59
N PRO A 4 -2.64 11.85 11.12
CA PRO A 4 -2.23 11.97 9.74
C PRO A 4 -3.47 11.72 8.90
N ASN A 5 -3.98 12.75 8.23
CA ASN A 5 -5.10 12.64 7.31
C ASN A 5 -4.62 11.69 6.21
N TRP A 6 -4.92 10.41 6.41
CA TRP A 6 -4.84 9.39 5.39
C TRP A 6 -5.94 9.69 4.37
N ASP A 7 -5.72 10.78 3.65
CA ASP A 7 -6.58 11.25 2.59
C ASP A 7 -6.29 10.43 1.32
N SER A 8 -7.18 10.49 0.35
CA SER A 8 -7.04 9.71 -0.89
C SER A 8 -5.69 9.91 -1.58
N LEU A 9 -5.10 11.11 -1.52
CA LEU A 9 -3.79 11.41 -2.09
C LEU A 9 -2.63 10.72 -1.34
N ALA A 10 -2.68 10.66 -0.01
CA ALA A 10 -1.65 10.00 0.79
C ALA A 10 -1.63 8.50 0.52
N HIS A 11 -2.81 7.89 0.39
CA HIS A 11 -2.95 6.49 0.03
C HIS A 11 -2.39 6.19 -1.37
N VAL A 12 -2.79 6.98 -2.38
CA VAL A 12 -2.29 6.82 -3.76
C VAL A 12 -0.77 7.02 -3.82
N SER A 13 -0.23 7.97 -3.06
CA SER A 13 1.22 8.21 -3.03
C SER A 13 1.99 7.02 -2.43
N LEU A 14 1.42 6.38 -1.40
CA LEU A 14 2.01 5.17 -0.81
C LEU A 14 1.98 3.99 -1.78
N VAL A 15 0.84 3.75 -2.44
CA VAL A 15 0.69 2.69 -3.44
C VAL A 15 1.72 2.88 -4.57
N ALA A 16 1.79 4.08 -5.14
CA ALA A 16 2.74 4.39 -6.21
C ALA A 16 4.21 4.22 -5.78
N ALA A 17 4.54 4.58 -4.53
CA ALA A 17 5.90 4.40 -4.01
C ALA A 17 6.25 2.91 -3.87
N ILE A 18 5.32 2.08 -3.40
CA ILE A 18 5.52 0.62 -3.29
C ILE A 18 5.66 -0.01 -4.68
N GLU A 19 4.78 0.33 -5.62
CA GLU A 19 4.85 -0.15 -7.00
C GLU A 19 6.19 0.22 -7.66
N SER A 20 6.65 1.45 -7.45
CA SER A 20 7.94 1.92 -7.99
C SER A 20 9.15 1.27 -7.32
N GLU A 21 9.13 1.07 -6.01
CA GLU A 21 10.26 0.51 -5.26
C GLU A 21 10.45 -0.97 -5.55
N PHE A 22 9.34 -1.72 -5.60
CA PHE A 22 9.38 -3.17 -5.76
C PHE A 22 9.12 -3.64 -7.20
N GLY A 23 8.80 -2.72 -8.12
CA GLY A 23 8.51 -3.05 -9.51
C GLY A 23 7.27 -3.94 -9.69
N ILE A 24 6.30 -3.81 -8.79
CA ILE A 24 5.03 -4.57 -8.82
C ILE A 24 3.87 -3.68 -9.26
N THR A 25 2.74 -4.32 -9.56
CA THR A 25 1.46 -3.66 -9.74
C THR A 25 0.51 -4.11 -8.63
N LEU A 26 -0.14 -3.13 -8.00
CA LEU A 26 -1.19 -3.32 -7.01
C LEU A 26 -2.52 -3.01 -7.68
N ASP A 27 -3.47 -3.94 -7.64
CA ASP A 27 -4.82 -3.69 -8.12
C ASP A 27 -5.72 -3.17 -6.99
N ALA A 28 -6.97 -2.81 -7.34
CA ALA A 28 -7.92 -2.32 -6.36
C ALA A 28 -8.21 -3.33 -5.23
N ALA A 29 -8.06 -4.63 -5.46
CA ALA A 29 -8.25 -5.64 -4.42
C ALA A 29 -7.06 -5.69 -3.46
N ASP A 30 -5.84 -5.52 -3.98
CA ASP A 30 -4.61 -5.36 -3.21
C ASP A 30 -4.65 -4.10 -2.35
N GLU A 31 -5.05 -2.97 -2.92
CA GLU A 31 -5.24 -1.69 -2.20
C GLU A 31 -6.23 -1.82 -1.04
N LEU A 32 -7.34 -2.54 -1.25
CA LEU A 32 -8.32 -2.82 -0.19
C LEU A 32 -7.75 -3.67 0.96
N ARG A 33 -6.68 -4.44 0.73
CA ARG A 33 -6.00 -5.23 1.75
C ARG A 33 -4.97 -4.40 2.53
N MET A 34 -4.53 -3.24 2.02
CA MET A 34 -3.58 -2.32 2.67
C MET A 34 -4.20 -1.51 3.82
N THR A 35 -4.82 -2.21 4.77
CA THR A 35 -5.50 -1.62 5.94
C THR A 35 -4.56 -1.35 7.12
N SER A 36 -3.36 -1.93 7.08
CA SER A 36 -2.32 -1.76 8.09
C SER A 36 -0.95 -2.04 7.49
N PHE A 37 0.11 -1.63 8.19
CA PHE A 37 1.47 -1.97 7.81
C PHE A 37 1.69 -3.48 7.71
N GLN A 38 1.20 -4.25 8.70
CA GLN A 38 1.34 -5.70 8.71
C GLN A 38 0.59 -6.38 7.54
N ALA A 39 -0.63 -5.90 7.21
CA ALA A 39 -1.37 -6.42 6.06
C ALA A 39 -0.66 -6.12 4.73
N THR A 40 -0.01 -4.96 4.63
CA THR A 40 0.80 -4.59 3.47
C THR A 40 2.04 -5.47 3.35
N GLN A 41 2.73 -5.79 4.46
CA GLN A 41 3.86 -6.71 4.42
C GLN A 41 3.46 -8.11 3.94
N LEU A 42 2.37 -8.66 4.48
CA LEU A 42 1.87 -9.98 4.05
C LEU A 42 1.51 -10.00 2.55
N LEU A 43 0.91 -8.92 2.05
CA LEU A 43 0.59 -8.75 0.64
C LEU A 43 1.86 -8.77 -0.24
N LEU A 44 2.95 -8.13 0.22
CA LEU A 44 4.23 -8.12 -0.49
C LEU A 44 4.90 -9.50 -0.47
N GLU A 45 4.88 -10.19 0.66
CA GLU A 45 5.37 -11.57 0.79
C GLU A 45 4.62 -12.53 -0.15
N GLU A 46 3.28 -12.39 -0.26
CA GLU A 46 2.45 -13.17 -1.20
C GLU A 46 2.83 -12.93 -2.66
N LYS A 47 3.34 -11.73 -2.99
CA LYS A 47 3.84 -11.37 -4.32
C LYS A 47 5.31 -11.77 -4.55
N GLY A 48 5.96 -12.35 -3.54
CA GLY A 48 7.33 -12.89 -3.63
C GLY A 48 8.43 -11.87 -3.37
N LEU A 49 8.13 -10.80 -2.61
CA LEU A 49 9.07 -9.76 -2.19
C LEU A 49 9.52 -9.93 -0.73
#